data_AF-A0A396HMC8-F1
#
_entry.id   AF-A0A396HMC8-F1
#
_cell.length_a   1.000
_cell.length_b   1.000
_cell.length_c   1.000
_cell.angle_alpha   90.00
_cell.angle_beta   90.00
_cell.angle_gamma   90.00
#
_symmetry.space_group_name_H-M   'P 1'
#
loop_
_entity.id
_entity.type
_entity.pdbx_description
1 polymer ?
#
loop_
_entity_poly.entity_id
_entity_poly.type
_entity_poly.pdbx_seq_one_letter_code
_entity_poly.pdbx_strand_id
1 'polypeptide(L)'
;MSAAGYYLEPLLDKFKLFENVIFYIPGACNRLPTWFPILYCYLAIMVVVKNKDFPVIFRFHVMMGMLLEIALQIVWVVSNFMLLLHFKGTLGMYYWAGVALAYIVMIMHSIRCALLGTFSNIPVISESAFLHSLLNIGGIQWPF
;
A
#
# COMPACT_ATOMS: atom_id res chain seq x y z
N MET A 1 21.59 6.12 -10.39
CA MET A 1 20.30 6.70 -10.83
C MET A 1 19.30 5.55 -10.93
N SER A 2 18.19 5.60 -10.18
CA SER A 2 17.12 4.61 -10.40
C SER A 2 16.56 4.84 -11.80
N ALA A 3 16.45 3.78 -12.61
CA ALA A 3 16.03 3.86 -14.01
C ALA A 3 14.68 4.58 -14.21
N ALA A 4 13.85 4.67 -13.16
CA ALA A 4 12.58 5.39 -13.18
C ALA A 4 12.71 6.93 -13.24
N GLY A 5 13.80 7.52 -12.72
CA GLY A 5 13.95 8.98 -12.62
C GLY A 5 14.13 9.65 -13.99
N TYR A 6 14.79 8.97 -14.92
CA TYR A 6 15.05 9.48 -16.28
C TYR A 6 13.77 9.67 -17.10
N TYR A 7 12.73 8.88 -16.82
CA TYR A 7 11.47 8.94 -17.57
C TYR A 7 10.45 9.95 -17.02
N LEU A 8 10.67 10.43 -15.80
CA LEU A 8 9.81 11.43 -15.15
C LEU A 8 10.33 12.86 -15.34
N GLU A 9 11.53 13.02 -15.90
CA GLU A 9 12.20 14.31 -16.15
C GLU A 9 11.31 15.37 -16.84
N PRO A 10 10.57 15.08 -17.93
CA PRO A 10 9.67 16.08 -18.54
C PRO A 10 8.44 16.43 -17.67
N LEU A 11 8.04 15.58 -16.73
CA LEU A 11 6.97 15.86 -15.75
C LEU A 11 7.51 16.66 -14.55
N LEU A 12 8.73 16.39 -14.10
CA LEU A 12 9.43 17.12 -13.04
C LEU A 12 9.66 18.58 -13.43
N ASP A 13 10.06 18.82 -14.68
CA ASP A 13 10.32 20.18 -15.18
C ASP A 13 9.06 21.07 -15.13
N LYS A 14 7.89 20.44 -15.30
CA LYS A 14 6.58 21.12 -15.22
C LYS A 14 6.11 21.35 -13.78
N PHE A 15 6.53 20.51 -12.84
CA PHE A 15 6.14 20.61 -11.44
C PHE A 15 7.34 20.40 -10.49
N LYS A 16 8.18 21.43 -10.35
CA LYS A 16 9.38 21.48 -9.49
C LYS A 16 9.16 21.05 -8.03
N LEU A 17 7.93 21.10 -7.51
CA LEU A 17 7.62 20.59 -6.17
C LEU A 17 7.79 19.07 -6.06
N PHE A 18 7.47 18.32 -7.13
CA PHE A 18 7.59 16.86 -7.14
C PHE A 18 9.02 16.37 -7.36
N GLU A 19 9.92 17.22 -7.90
CA GLU A 19 11.33 16.89 -8.09
C GLU A 19 12.03 16.51 -6.79
N ASN A 20 11.88 17.35 -5.75
CA ASN A 20 12.45 17.09 -4.44
C ASN A 20 11.84 15.83 -3.79
N VAL A 21 10.54 15.62 -3.96
CA VAL A 21 9.78 14.51 -3.36
C VAL A 21 10.18 13.18 -4.00
N ILE A 22 10.25 13.11 -5.33
CA ILE A 22 10.60 11.89 -6.08
C ILE A 22 12.06 11.52 -5.92
N PHE A 23 12.96 12.47 -5.65
CA PHE A 23 14.37 12.17 -5.40
C PHE A 23 14.62 11.78 -3.93
N TYR A 24 14.02 12.52 -3.00
CA TYR A 24 14.27 12.35 -1.57
C TYR A 24 13.57 11.12 -0.98
N ILE A 25 12.33 10.83 -1.37
CA ILE A 25 11.56 9.71 -0.80
C ILE A 25 12.21 8.35 -1.12
N PRO A 26 12.52 8.00 -2.38
CA PRO A 26 13.17 6.73 -2.69
C PRO A 26 14.60 6.68 -2.15
N GLY A 27 15.30 7.81 -2.10
CA GLY A 27 16.64 7.91 -1.53
C GLY A 27 16.66 7.64 -0.01
N ALA A 28 15.66 8.14 0.71
CA ALA A 28 15.49 7.88 2.14
C ALA A 28 15.04 6.44 2.40
N CYS A 29 14.07 5.93 1.64
CA CYS A 29 13.59 4.55 1.76
C CYS A 29 14.69 3.51 1.48
N ASN A 30 15.55 3.75 0.49
CA ASN A 30 16.68 2.86 0.19
C ASN A 30 17.78 2.86 1.25
N ARG A 31 17.81 3.85 2.14
CA ARG A 31 18.75 3.92 3.27
C ARG A 31 18.21 3.24 4.53
N LEU A 32 16.92 2.90 4.56
CA LEU A 32 16.34 2.21 5.69
C LEU A 32 16.74 0.72 5.66
N PRO A 33 17.01 0.11 6.82
CA PRO A 33 17.28 -1.32 6.88
C PRO A 33 16.13 -2.13 6.32
N THR A 34 16.42 -3.23 5.63
CA THR A 34 15.39 -4.09 5.01
C THR A 34 14.38 -4.68 6.01
N TRP A 35 14.73 -4.76 7.30
CA TRP A 35 13.84 -5.19 8.37
C TRP A 35 12.91 -4.09 8.90
N PHE A 36 13.20 -2.82 8.62
CA PHE A 36 12.43 -1.69 9.16
C PHE A 36 10.95 -1.68 8.71
N PRO A 37 10.62 -1.93 7.44
CA PRO A 37 9.21 -2.03 7.01
C PRO A 37 8.47 -3.16 7.72
N ILE A 38 9.14 -4.31 7.92
CA ILE A 38 8.58 -5.47 8.63
C ILE A 38 8.26 -5.10 10.08
N LEU A 39 9.19 -4.43 10.77
CA LEU A 39 8.96 -3.98 12.14
C LEU A 39 7.83 -2.95 12.22
N TYR A 40 7.81 -1.98 11.30
CA TYR A 40 6.76 -0.97 11.23
C TYR A 40 5.37 -1.61 11.09
N CYS A 41 5.23 -2.54 10.15
CA CYS A 41 4.02 -3.33 9.93
C CYS A 41 3.61 -4.14 11.17
N TYR A 42 4.58 -4.77 11.83
CA TYR A 42 4.35 -5.55 13.06
C TYR A 42 3.83 -4.68 14.21
N LEU A 43 4.46 -3.52 14.42
CA LEU A 43 4.05 -2.56 15.45
C LEU A 43 2.66 -2.00 15.16
N ALA A 44 2.33 -1.68 13.91
CA ALA A 44 0.99 -1.22 13.54
C ALA A 44 -0.09 -2.24 13.93
N ILE A 45 0.14 -3.53 13.71
CA ILE A 45 -0.80 -4.59 14.11
C ILE A 45 -0.89 -4.72 15.63
N MET A 46 0.25 -4.78 16.33
CA MET A 46 0.28 -5.00 17.78
C MET A 46 -0.30 -3.82 18.57
N VAL A 47 0.02 -2.59 18.16
CA VAL A 47 -0.38 -1.38 18.88
C VAL A 47 -1.81 -0.97 18.52
N VAL A 48 -2.17 -1.03 17.24
CA VAL A 48 -3.48 -0.53 16.79
C VAL A 48 -4.50 -1.65 16.69
N VAL A 49 -4.24 -2.66 15.86
CA VAL A 49 -5.25 -3.65 15.49
C VAL A 49 -5.63 -4.54 16.68
N LYS A 50 -4.65 -4.90 17.52
CA LYS A 50 -4.84 -5.76 18.70
C LYS A 50 -5.38 -5.04 19.92
N ASN A 51 -5.16 -3.73 20.04
CA ASN A 51 -5.63 -2.98 21.19
C ASN A 51 -7.13 -2.68 21.05
N LYS A 52 -7.91 -3.10 22.05
CA LYS A 52 -9.37 -2.96 22.09
C LYS A 52 -9.82 -1.53 22.41
N ASP A 53 -8.93 -0.69 22.93
CA ASP A 53 -9.23 0.69 23.28
C ASP A 53 -9.34 1.59 22.04
N PHE A 54 -8.78 1.18 20.90
CA PHE A 54 -8.88 1.94 19.67
C PHE A 54 -10.24 1.75 18.97
N PRO A 55 -10.79 2.82 18.37
CA PRO A 55 -12.06 2.75 17.65
C PRO A 55 -11.95 1.77 16.48
N VAL A 56 -13.03 1.03 16.25
CA VAL A 56 -13.11 -0.02 15.21
C VAL A 56 -12.76 0.51 13.82
N ILE A 57 -13.13 1.76 13.52
CA ILE A 57 -12.81 2.44 12.26
C ILE A 57 -11.30 2.58 12.06
N PHE A 58 -10.56 2.90 13.12
CA PHE A 58 -9.10 3.06 13.04
C PHE A 58 -8.42 1.71 12.84
N ARG A 59 -8.88 0.68 13.56
CA ARG A 59 -8.42 -0.71 13.41
C ARG A 59 -8.68 -1.25 12.00
N PHE A 60 -9.85 -0.96 11.45
CA PHE A 60 -10.22 -1.31 10.08
C PHE A 60 -9.30 -0.65 9.05
N HIS A 61 -9.05 0.66 9.15
CA HIS A 61 -8.20 1.36 8.18
C HIS A 61 -6.73 0.93 8.25
N VAL A 62 -6.22 0.65 9.44
CA VAL A 62 -4.87 0.08 9.58
C VAL A 62 -4.79 -1.32 8.98
N MET A 63 -5.79 -2.18 9.21
CA MET A 63 -5.85 -3.51 8.60
C MET A 63 -5.97 -3.43 7.07
N MET A 64 -6.79 -2.51 6.56
CA MET A 64 -6.97 -2.25 5.13
C MET A 64 -5.65 -1.79 4.49
N GLY A 65 -4.90 -0.88 5.12
CA GLY A 65 -3.58 -0.46 4.64
C GLY A 65 -2.58 -1.61 4.59
N MET A 66 -2.56 -2.46 5.63
CA MET A 66 -1.71 -3.66 5.68
C MET A 66 -2.02 -4.64 4.55
N LEU A 67 -3.29 -4.90 4.27
CA LEU A 67 -3.69 -5.79 3.19
C LEU A 67 -3.35 -5.20 1.81
N LEU A 68 -3.46 -3.88 1.64
CA LEU A 68 -3.09 -3.21 0.39
C LEU A 68 -1.56 -3.31 0.13
N GLU A 69 -0.75 -3.21 1.18
CA GLU A 69 0.70 -3.42 1.11
C GLU A 69 1.04 -4.86 0.69
N ILE A 70 0.40 -5.85 1.31
CA ILE A 70 0.59 -7.27 0.94
C ILE A 70 0.14 -7.51 -0.51
N ALA A 71 -0.98 -6.91 -0.94
CA ALA A 71 -1.44 -6.98 -2.32
C ALA A 71 -0.40 -6.40 -3.31
N LEU A 72 0.23 -5.27 -2.97
CA LEU A 72 1.30 -4.70 -3.79
C LEU A 72 2.53 -5.61 -3.86
N GLN A 73 2.90 -6.25 -2.74
CA GLN A 73 3.99 -7.23 -2.71
C GLN A 73 3.67 -8.48 -3.54
N ILE A 74 2.42 -8.97 -3.50
CA ILE A 74 1.98 -10.07 -4.35
C ILE A 74 2.05 -9.67 -5.82
N VAL A 75 1.57 -8.47 -6.18
CA VAL A 75 1.69 -7.94 -7.54
C VAL A 75 3.15 -7.92 -7.95
N TRP A 76 4.06 -7.41 -7.11
CA TRP A 76 5.50 -7.39 -7.39
C TRP A 76 6.08 -8.78 -7.66
N VAL A 77 5.77 -9.77 -6.81
CA VAL A 77 6.23 -11.15 -6.96
C VAL A 77 5.65 -11.77 -8.24
N VAL A 78 4.34 -11.62 -8.49
CA VAL A 78 3.67 -12.15 -9.68
C VAL A 78 4.20 -11.48 -10.96
N SER A 79 4.44 -10.18 -10.95
CA SER A 79 5.05 -9.45 -12.07
C SER A 79 6.46 -9.96 -12.39
N ASN A 80 7.23 -10.42 -11.39
CA ASN A 80 8.54 -11.05 -11.64
C ASN A 80 8.43 -12.40 -12.39
N PHE A 81 7.31 -13.10 -12.29
CA PHE A 81 7.05 -14.31 -13.08
C PHE A 81 6.60 -14.02 -14.52
N MET A 82 6.16 -12.79 -14.81
CA MET A 82 5.77 -12.40 -16.17
C MET A 82 7.01 -12.05 -17.00
N LEU A 83 7.53 -13.03 -17.75
CA LEU A 83 8.71 -12.88 -18.62
C LEU A 83 8.57 -11.72 -19.64
N LEU A 84 7.33 -11.39 -20.05
CA LEU A 84 7.04 -10.27 -20.97
C LEU A 84 7.41 -8.88 -20.39
N LEU A 85 7.40 -8.72 -19.06
CA LEU A 85 7.81 -7.47 -18.41
C LEU A 85 9.33 -7.33 -18.28
N HIS A 86 10.05 -8.45 -18.35
CA HIS A 86 11.52 -8.52 -18.26
C HIS A 86 12.22 -8.37 -19.62
N PHE A 87 11.51 -8.58 -20.74
CA PHE A 87 12.05 -8.32 -22.06
C PHE A 87 12.15 -6.80 -22.28
N LYS A 88 13.36 -6.26 -22.08
CA LYS A 88 13.82 -4.89 -22.40
C LYS A 88 12.80 -4.09 -23.24
N GLY A 89 12.02 -3.22 -22.63
CA GLY A 89 11.08 -2.39 -23.41
C GLY A 89 10.16 -1.49 -22.60
N THR A 90 9.76 -0.40 -23.25
CA THR A 90 8.81 0.65 -22.83
C THR A 90 7.53 0.10 -22.21
N LEU A 91 7.12 -1.14 -22.52
CA LEU A 91 5.93 -1.80 -21.97
C LEU A 91 6.02 -2.05 -20.47
N GLY A 92 7.18 -2.44 -19.94
CA GLY A 92 7.38 -2.59 -18.50
C GLY A 92 7.20 -1.26 -17.76
N MET A 93 7.65 -0.17 -18.38
CA MET A 93 7.50 1.18 -17.84
C MET A 93 6.02 1.60 -17.78
N TYR A 94 5.25 1.43 -18.86
CA TYR A 94 3.82 1.74 -18.86
C TYR A 94 3.03 0.86 -17.88
N TYR A 95 3.41 -0.42 -17.76
CA TYR A 95 2.82 -1.33 -16.77
C TYR A 95 3.05 -0.83 -15.34
N TRP A 96 4.30 -0.57 -14.95
CA TRP A 96 4.62 -0.08 -13.61
C TRP A 96 4.02 1.30 -13.33
N ALA A 97 3.95 2.19 -14.33
CA ALA A 97 3.27 3.47 -14.22
C ALA A 97 1.75 3.29 -13.99
N GLY A 98 1.11 2.35 -14.70
CA GLY A 98 -0.29 2.01 -14.51
C GLY A 98 -0.57 1.42 -13.12
N VAL A 99 0.26 0.48 -12.67
CA VAL A 99 0.19 -0.11 -11.33
C VAL A 99 0.37 0.96 -10.25
N ALA A 100 1.35 1.85 -10.39
CA ALA A 100 1.59 2.95 -9.46
C ALA A 100 0.39 3.92 -9.40
N LEU A 101 -0.17 4.30 -10.55
CA LEU A 101 -1.33 5.19 -10.60
C LEU A 101 -2.56 4.53 -9.96
N ALA A 102 -2.84 3.27 -10.26
CA ALA A 102 -3.93 2.52 -9.63
C ALA A 102 -3.77 2.44 -8.11
N TYR A 103 -2.55 2.17 -7.63
CA TYR A 103 -2.24 2.11 -6.20
C TYR A 103 -2.43 3.47 -5.52
N ILE A 104 -1.99 4.57 -6.13
CA ILE A 104 -2.20 5.93 -5.60
C ILE A 104 -3.69 6.24 -5.49
N VAL A 105 -4.50 5.92 -6.50
CA VAL A 105 -5.95 6.14 -6.47
C VAL A 105 -6.61 5.32 -5.35
N MET A 106 -6.20 4.07 -5.18
CA MET A 106 -6.68 3.19 -4.09
C MET A 106 -6.32 3.75 -2.70
N ILE A 107 -5.07 4.19 -2.51
CA ILE A 107 -4.62 4.83 -1.26
C ILE A 107 -5.40 6.12 -1.01
N MET A 108 -5.55 7.00 -2.01
CA MET A 108 -6.31 8.24 -1.86
C MET A 108 -7.76 7.99 -1.49
N HIS A 109 -8.40 6.97 -2.08
CA HIS A 109 -9.74 6.57 -1.71
C HIS A 109 -9.81 6.09 -0.26
N SER A 110 -8.86 5.25 0.17
CA SER A 110 -8.78 4.77 1.56
C SER A 110 -8.55 5.92 2.55
N ILE A 111 -7.67 6.88 2.24
CA ILE A 111 -7.44 8.07 3.07
C ILE A 111 -8.71 8.93 3.15
N ARG A 112 -9.42 9.12 2.04
CA ARG A 112 -10.69 9.87 2.03
C ARG A 112 -11.73 9.20 2.92
N CYS A 113 -11.85 7.87 2.85
CA CYS A 113 -12.73 7.09 3.73
C CYS A 113 -12.32 7.23 5.21
N ALA A 114 -11.02 7.15 5.51
CA ALA A 114 -10.49 7.32 6.85
C ALA A 114 -10.84 8.70 7.44
N LEU A 115 -10.66 9.76 6.65
CA LEU A 115 -10.94 11.14 7.06
C LEU A 115 -12.45 11.41 7.24
N LEU A 116 -13.28 10.76 6.43
CA LEU A 116 -14.74 10.84 6.56
C LEU A 116 -15.29 9.90 7.64
N GLY A 117 -14.46 9.04 8.23
CA GLY A 117 -14.87 8.01 9.18
C GLY A 117 -15.73 6.92 8.54
N THR A 118 -15.68 6.76 7.22
CA THR A 118 -16.45 5.75 6.47
C THR A 118 -15.57 4.56 6.11
N PHE A 119 -16.17 3.38 5.92
CA PHE A 119 -15.42 2.20 5.51
C PHE A 119 -15.11 2.23 4.01
N SER A 120 -13.84 2.01 3.63
CA SER A 120 -13.46 1.90 2.22
C SER A 120 -14.00 0.60 1.62
N ASN A 121 -14.75 0.69 0.52
CA ASN A 121 -15.36 -0.46 -0.15
C ASN A 121 -14.51 -0.89 -1.34
N ILE A 122 -13.37 -1.54 -1.04
CA ILE A 122 -12.52 -2.19 -2.04
C ILE A 122 -12.86 -3.69 -2.01
N PRO A 123 -13.41 -4.28 -3.09
CA PRO A 123 -13.84 -5.68 -3.08
C PRO A 123 -12.68 -6.61 -2.71
N VAL A 124 -12.99 -7.71 -2.00
CA VAL A 124 -12.03 -8.69 -1.41
C VAL A 124 -11.21 -8.16 -0.23
N ILE A 125 -10.65 -6.96 -0.34
CA ILE A 125 -9.77 -6.41 0.70
C ILE A 125 -10.56 -5.84 1.87
N SER A 126 -11.67 -5.16 1.59
CA SER A 126 -12.55 -4.59 2.62
C SER A 126 -13.22 -5.68 3.45
N GLU A 127 -13.67 -6.78 2.83
CA GLU A 127 -14.29 -7.92 3.52
C GLU A 127 -13.30 -8.62 4.46
N SER A 128 -12.07 -8.85 4.00
CA SER A 128 -11.02 -9.44 4.84
C SER A 128 -10.58 -8.51 5.98
N ALA A 129 -10.48 -7.20 5.73
CA ALA A 129 -10.21 -6.21 6.78
C ALA A 129 -11.33 -6.16 7.82
N PHE A 130 -12.59 -6.27 7.39
CA PHE A 130 -13.76 -6.27 8.26
C PHE A 130 -13.81 -7.54 9.11
N LEU A 131 -13.65 -8.72 8.51
CA LEU A 131 -13.58 -10.00 9.22
C LEU A 131 -12.50 -9.97 10.30
N HIS A 132 -11.29 -9.52 9.97
CA HIS A 132 -10.19 -9.50 10.93
C HIS A 132 -10.42 -8.48 12.07
N SER A 133 -10.97 -7.31 11.76
CA SER A 133 -11.30 -6.29 12.78
C SER A 133 -12.41 -6.77 13.72
N LEU A 134 -13.39 -7.49 13.18
CA LEU A 134 -14.58 -7.97 13.89
C LEU A 134 -14.30 -9.24 14.72
N LEU A 135 -13.52 -10.19 14.19
CA LEU A 135 -13.06 -11.38 14.91
C LEU A 135 -12.17 -11.05 16.11
N ASN A 136 -11.43 -9.94 16.06
CA ASN A 136 -10.63 -9.51 17.22
C ASN A 136 -11.47 -8.78 18.30
N ILE A 137 -12.74 -8.44 18.02
CA ILE A 137 -13.69 -7.83 18.98
C ILE A 137 -14.51 -8.91 19.70
N GLY A 138 -14.87 -9.99 19.03
CA GLY A 138 -15.60 -11.11 19.63
C GLY A 138 -14.96 -12.43 19.25
N GLY A 139 -14.64 -13.24 20.26
CA GLY A 139 -14.49 -14.69 20.10
C GLY A 139 -15.83 -15.30 19.68
N ILE A 140 -16.24 -15.04 18.44
CA ILE A 140 -17.45 -15.62 17.85
C ILE A 140 -17.06 -17.04 17.46
N GLN A 141 -17.37 -17.98 18.35
CA GLN A 141 -17.59 -19.37 17.98
C GLN A 141 -18.69 -19.38 16.92
N TRP A 142 -18.35 -19.81 15.71
CA TRP A 142 -19.35 -20.17 14.72
C TRP A 142 -20.19 -21.33 15.27
N PRO A 143 -21.53 -21.24 15.34
CA PRO A 143 -22.34 -22.44 15.43
C PRO A 143 -22.28 -23.10 14.06
N PHE A 144 -21.71 -24.29 14.01
CA PHE A 144 -21.87 -25.20 12.88
C PHE A 144 -23.35 -25.59 12.74
#